data_AF-A0A3N8HBY8-F1
#
_entry.id   AF-A0A3N8HBY8-F1
#
_cell.length_a   1.000
_cell.length_b   1.000
_cell.length_c   1.000
_cell.angle_alpha   90.00
_cell.angle_beta   90.00
_cell.angle_gamma   90.00
#
_symmetry.space_group_name_H-M   'P 1'
#
loop_
_entity.id
_entity.type
_entity.pdbx_description
1 polymer ?
#
loop_
_entity_poly.entity_id
_entity_poly.type
_entity_poly.pdbx_seq_one_letter_code
_entity_poly.pdbx_strand_id
1 'polypeptide(L)'
;MKRRSLLKVFSVLATGAALTLSAGAHAEDKVIKVGTVAGPDSEVWQVVQKVAKEKEGLNVKVIEFNDYVQPNAALDSGDLDANSFQHQPYLDSQVKQRGYKIVTAGLTYISPIGVYSKKFKSLKDLPQGAKLAVPNDPSNENRALLLLQTQGVIKLKAGAGTGGNNATVLDIAENPKKLKISELDAAQLPRVLSDVDAAVINTNYALAANLQPTKDAIALEALTSPYANVIAVRAKDKDQPWVKKLVKAYQSPEVKEFIKKQFKGSMVASF
;
A
#
# COMPACT_ATOMS: atom_id res chain seq x y z
N MET A 1 57.56 45.02 -69.05
CA MET A 1 57.85 43.57 -69.04
C MET A 1 56.85 42.85 -68.13
N LYS A 2 56.37 41.67 -68.57
CA LYS A 2 55.42 40.71 -67.92
C LYS A 2 53.93 41.15 -67.90
N ARG A 3 53.12 40.86 -68.94
CA ARG A 3 52.44 39.60 -69.37
C ARG A 3 51.37 39.04 -68.39
N ARG A 4 50.10 39.25 -68.79
CA ARG A 4 48.88 38.42 -68.73
C ARG A 4 48.97 37.05 -68.03
N SER A 5 47.94 36.70 -67.24
CA SER A 5 47.03 35.57 -67.56
C SER A 5 45.81 35.52 -66.64
N LEU A 6 44.63 35.33 -67.25
CA LEU A 6 43.42 34.79 -66.62
C LEU A 6 43.70 33.36 -66.10
N LEU A 7 42.89 32.84 -65.17
CA LEU A 7 42.06 31.64 -65.34
C LEU A 7 41.39 31.19 -64.01
N LYS A 8 40.14 30.70 -64.20
CA LYS A 8 39.42 29.65 -63.46
C LYS A 8 38.68 29.98 -62.17
N VAL A 9 37.40 30.29 -62.38
CA VAL A 9 36.25 29.75 -61.64
C VAL A 9 36.46 28.27 -61.28
N PHE A 10 36.26 27.92 -60.00
CA PHE A 10 35.70 26.63 -59.60
C PHE A 10 34.79 26.85 -58.39
N SER A 11 33.49 26.73 -58.67
CA SER A 11 32.41 26.63 -57.70
C SER A 11 32.56 25.33 -56.92
N VAL A 12 32.61 25.40 -55.60
CA VAL A 12 32.24 24.27 -54.74
C VAL A 12 31.18 24.76 -53.77
N LEU A 13 29.93 24.46 -54.13
CA LEU A 13 28.82 24.35 -53.20
C LEU A 13 29.19 23.29 -52.16
N ALA A 14 29.63 23.72 -50.98
CA ALA A 14 29.66 22.86 -49.81
C ALA A 14 28.27 22.95 -49.16
N THR A 15 27.34 22.12 -49.65
CA THR A 15 26.07 21.83 -49.00
C THR A 15 26.38 21.21 -47.64
N GLY A 16 26.50 22.05 -46.61
CA GLY A 16 26.64 21.62 -45.23
C GLY A 16 25.37 20.89 -44.82
N ALA A 17 25.37 19.57 -44.96
CA ALA A 17 24.40 18.70 -44.34
C ALA A 17 24.50 18.92 -42.82
N ALA A 18 23.57 19.71 -42.28
CA ALA A 18 23.28 19.73 -40.88
C ALA A 18 22.78 18.32 -40.50
N LEU A 19 23.71 17.44 -40.16
CA LEU A 19 23.42 16.28 -39.35
C LEU A 19 22.89 16.80 -38.02
N THR A 20 21.57 16.91 -37.93
CA THR A 20 20.85 16.86 -36.67
C THR A 20 21.18 15.52 -36.03
N LEU A 21 22.31 15.48 -35.32
CA LEU A 21 22.51 14.55 -34.23
C LEU A 21 21.44 14.87 -33.20
N SER A 22 20.28 14.23 -33.37
CA SER A 22 19.37 13.94 -32.28
C SER A 22 20.13 13.07 -31.31
N ALA A 23 20.97 13.70 -30.49
CA ALA A 23 21.48 13.11 -29.27
C ALA A 23 20.24 12.75 -28.46
N GLY A 24 19.85 11.47 -28.54
CA GLY A 24 18.96 10.87 -27.57
C GLY A 24 19.63 11.10 -26.23
N ALA A 25 19.18 12.12 -25.51
CA ALA A 25 19.46 12.25 -24.10
C ALA A 25 18.94 10.96 -23.47
N HIS A 26 19.85 10.01 -23.22
CA HIS A 26 19.60 8.94 -22.29
C HIS A 26 19.18 9.65 -21.01
N ALA A 27 17.88 9.61 -20.74
CA ALA A 27 17.34 10.01 -19.45
C ALA A 27 18.16 9.23 -18.43
N GLU A 28 18.89 9.97 -17.60
CA GLU A 28 19.60 9.44 -16.45
C GLU A 28 18.66 8.42 -15.77
N ASP A 29 19.09 7.16 -15.66
CA ASP A 29 18.26 6.01 -15.20
C ASP A 29 17.83 6.23 -13.75
N LYS A 30 16.84 7.11 -13.54
CA LYS A 30 16.36 7.50 -12.23
C LYS A 30 15.87 6.26 -11.51
N VAL A 31 16.52 5.95 -10.40
CA VAL A 31 16.08 4.88 -9.49
C VAL A 31 14.81 5.35 -8.80
N ILE A 32 13.71 4.62 -8.98
CA ILE A 32 12.43 4.86 -8.32
C ILE A 32 12.43 4.10 -7.01
N LYS A 33 12.51 4.82 -5.89
CA LYS A 33 12.49 4.22 -4.56
C LYS A 33 11.05 4.04 -4.08
N VAL A 34 10.67 2.80 -3.78
CA VAL A 34 9.32 2.47 -3.31
C VAL A 34 9.38 1.91 -1.90
N GLY A 35 8.74 2.60 -0.96
CA GLY A 35 8.56 2.12 0.41
C GLY A 35 7.44 1.10 0.50
N THR A 36 7.69 -0.01 1.18
CA THR A 36 6.70 -1.07 1.44
C THR A 36 6.89 -1.65 2.83
N VAL A 37 5.91 -2.40 3.34
CA VAL A 37 6.06 -3.14 4.60
C VAL A 37 6.64 -4.53 4.31
N ALA A 38 7.57 -4.99 5.14
CA ALA A 38 8.15 -6.32 5.02
C ALA A 38 7.08 -7.42 5.15
N GLY A 39 7.19 -8.47 4.33
CA GLY A 39 6.24 -9.59 4.30
C GLY A 39 5.49 -9.63 2.96
N PRO A 40 4.16 -9.82 2.94
CA PRO A 40 3.41 -9.99 1.70
C PRO A 40 3.59 -8.84 0.69
N ASP A 41 3.66 -7.60 1.16
CA ASP A 41 3.85 -6.47 0.26
C ASP A 41 5.23 -6.50 -0.41
N SER A 42 6.32 -6.74 0.35
CA SER A 42 7.66 -6.83 -0.24
C SER A 42 7.80 -8.01 -1.21
N GLU A 43 7.16 -9.15 -0.93
CA GLU A 43 7.06 -10.29 -1.85
C GLU A 43 6.40 -9.90 -3.18
N VAL A 44 5.28 -9.16 -3.14
CA VAL A 44 4.63 -8.66 -4.36
C VAL A 44 5.55 -7.69 -5.10
N TRP A 45 6.18 -6.78 -4.38
CA TRP A 45 7.06 -5.76 -4.97
C TRP A 45 8.32 -6.34 -5.64
N GLN A 46 8.78 -7.54 -5.24
CA GLN A 46 9.82 -8.26 -5.99
C GLN A 46 9.35 -8.67 -7.39
N VAL A 47 8.08 -9.05 -7.57
CA VAL A 47 7.50 -9.33 -8.90
C VAL A 47 7.31 -8.04 -9.68
N VAL A 48 6.79 -7.00 -9.03
CA VAL A 48 6.63 -5.67 -9.66
C VAL A 48 7.96 -5.13 -10.17
N GLN A 49 9.05 -5.27 -9.39
CA GLN A 49 10.38 -4.81 -9.81
C GLN A 49 10.84 -5.48 -11.11
N LYS A 50 10.59 -6.78 -11.28
CA LYS A 50 10.90 -7.51 -12.52
C LYS A 50 10.06 -6.99 -13.69
N VAL A 51 8.74 -6.90 -13.50
CA VAL A 51 7.80 -6.41 -14.53
C VAL A 51 8.12 -4.97 -14.94
N ALA A 52 8.41 -4.10 -13.96
CA ALA A 52 8.73 -2.69 -14.20
C ALA A 52 10.01 -2.54 -15.03
N LYS A 53 11.04 -3.35 -14.74
CA LYS A 53 12.28 -3.36 -15.52
C LYS A 53 12.05 -3.88 -16.94
N GLU A 54 11.41 -5.03 -17.08
CA GLU A 54 11.28 -5.75 -18.35
C GLU A 54 10.28 -5.11 -19.32
N LYS A 55 9.17 -4.56 -18.81
CA LYS A 55 8.06 -4.06 -19.64
C LYS A 55 7.97 -2.55 -19.74
N GLU A 56 8.43 -1.83 -18.72
CA GLU A 56 8.25 -0.38 -18.63
C GLU A 56 9.58 0.39 -18.65
N GLY A 57 10.72 -0.32 -18.57
CA GLY A 57 12.06 0.25 -18.55
C GLY A 57 12.35 1.03 -17.27
N LEU A 58 11.75 0.65 -16.14
CA LEU A 58 11.93 1.33 -14.85
C LEU A 58 12.95 0.60 -13.97
N ASN A 59 13.85 1.37 -13.34
CA ASN A 59 14.73 0.87 -12.29
C ASN A 59 14.07 1.10 -10.91
N VAL A 60 13.35 0.10 -10.41
CA VAL A 60 12.67 0.17 -9.11
C VAL A 60 13.56 -0.39 -8.00
N LYS A 61 13.70 0.35 -6.90
CA LYS A 61 14.34 -0.10 -5.66
C LYS A 61 13.30 -0.17 -4.55
N VAL A 62 13.06 -1.37 -4.02
CA VAL A 62 12.16 -1.61 -2.90
C VAL A 62 12.88 -1.29 -1.58
N ILE A 63 12.24 -0.49 -0.73
CA ILE A 63 12.72 -0.12 0.61
C ILE A 63 11.71 -0.68 1.62
N GLU A 64 12.13 -1.64 2.43
CA GLU A 64 11.27 -2.30 3.40
C GLU A 64 11.23 -1.54 4.73
N PHE A 65 10.03 -1.46 5.30
CA PHE A 65 9.73 -0.93 6.64
C PHE A 65 9.04 -2.00 7.47
N ASN A 66 9.09 -1.86 8.79
CA ASN A 66 8.47 -2.82 9.72
C ASN A 66 7.19 -2.28 10.38
N ASP A 67 6.80 -1.04 10.06
CA ASP A 67 5.65 -0.32 10.64
C ASP A 67 4.89 0.47 9.56
N TYR A 68 3.74 1.02 9.96
CA TYR A 68 2.88 1.84 9.10
C TYR A 68 3.15 3.35 9.16
N VAL A 69 4.05 3.80 10.04
CA VAL A 69 4.25 5.23 10.33
C VAL A 69 5.29 5.83 9.37
N GLN A 70 6.44 5.16 9.24
CA GLN A 70 7.59 5.70 8.52
C GLN A 70 7.40 5.85 7.00
N PRO A 71 6.70 4.97 6.27
CA PRO A 71 6.66 5.05 4.80
C PRO A 71 6.03 6.35 4.26
N ASN A 72 5.06 6.95 4.95
CA ASN A 72 4.49 8.23 4.54
C ASN A 72 5.41 9.40 4.88
N ALA A 73 6.06 9.39 6.04
CA ALA A 73 7.04 10.41 6.40
C ALA A 73 8.23 10.43 5.41
N ALA A 74 8.74 9.25 5.05
CA ALA A 74 9.82 9.09 4.08
C ALA A 74 9.41 9.46 2.65
N LEU A 75 8.13 9.31 2.30
CA LEU A 75 7.60 9.78 1.01
C LEU A 75 7.48 11.31 0.99
N ASP A 76 6.99 11.92 2.07
CA ASP A 76 6.85 13.36 2.18
C ASP A 76 8.21 14.08 2.19
N SER A 77 9.20 13.53 2.90
CA SER A 77 10.57 14.06 3.00
C SER A 77 11.36 14.04 1.69
N GLY A 78 10.98 13.18 0.74
CA GLY A 78 11.73 12.97 -0.51
C GLY A 78 12.62 11.73 -0.53
N ASP A 79 12.70 10.98 0.57
CA ASP A 79 13.54 9.78 0.66
C ASP A 79 13.03 8.62 -0.21
N LEU A 80 11.71 8.59 -0.43
CA LEU A 80 11.02 7.68 -1.35
C LEU A 80 10.40 8.45 -2.52
N ASP A 81 10.21 7.81 -3.66
CA ASP A 81 9.40 8.35 -4.78
C ASP A 81 7.93 7.97 -4.66
N ALA A 82 7.66 6.75 -4.15
CA ALA A 82 6.33 6.23 -3.89
C ALA A 82 6.34 5.35 -2.63
N ASN A 83 5.17 5.04 -2.09
CA ASN A 83 5.00 3.92 -1.18
C ASN A 83 3.77 3.08 -1.56
N SER A 84 3.69 1.86 -1.05
CA SER A 84 2.58 0.94 -1.32
C SER A 84 2.46 -0.05 -0.17
N PHE A 85 1.67 0.34 0.84
CA PHE A 85 1.48 -0.42 2.08
C PHE A 85 0.14 -0.13 2.77
N GLN A 86 -0.63 0.84 2.26
CA GLN A 86 -1.75 1.45 2.96
C GLN A 86 -3.00 1.45 2.08
N HIS A 87 -4.17 1.56 2.71
CA HIS A 87 -5.44 1.83 2.05
C HIS A 87 -5.84 3.30 2.16
N GLN A 88 -6.80 3.74 1.34
CA GLN A 88 -7.24 5.14 1.27
C GLN A 88 -7.65 5.72 2.64
N PRO A 89 -8.44 5.04 3.50
CA PRO A 89 -8.78 5.60 4.82
C PRO A 89 -7.57 5.85 5.74
N TYR A 90 -6.48 5.09 5.58
CA TYR A 90 -5.26 5.30 6.36
C TYR A 90 -4.52 6.52 5.84
N LEU A 91 -4.38 6.64 4.51
CA LEU A 91 -3.79 7.80 3.87
C LEU A 91 -4.56 9.09 4.25
N ASP A 92 -5.88 9.07 4.20
CA ASP A 92 -6.72 10.23 4.58
C ASP A 92 -6.49 10.64 6.04
N SER A 93 -6.40 9.65 6.95
CA SER A 93 -6.07 9.89 8.36
C SER A 93 -4.69 10.53 8.52
N GLN A 94 -3.68 10.02 7.81
CA GLN A 94 -2.32 10.54 7.84
C GLN A 94 -2.24 11.97 7.27
N VAL A 95 -2.93 12.25 6.16
CA VAL A 95 -3.04 13.60 5.59
C VAL A 95 -3.70 14.55 6.59
N LYS A 96 -4.80 14.13 7.25
CA LYS A 96 -5.48 14.95 8.26
C LYS A 96 -4.60 15.24 9.47
N GLN A 97 -3.82 14.26 9.94
CA GLN A 97 -2.99 14.40 11.14
C GLN A 97 -1.66 15.15 10.90
N ARG A 98 -1.05 14.94 9.73
CA ARG A 98 0.32 15.39 9.44
C ARG A 98 0.41 16.48 8.39
N GLY A 99 -0.69 16.76 7.67
CA GLY A 99 -0.70 17.75 6.60
C GLY A 99 0.07 17.31 5.35
N TYR A 100 0.32 16.01 5.18
CA TYR A 100 1.05 15.48 4.03
C TYR A 100 0.41 15.86 2.70
N LYS A 101 1.23 16.13 1.69
CA LYS A 101 0.79 16.33 0.31
C LYS A 101 1.01 15.04 -0.48
N ILE A 102 0.36 13.97 -0.05
CA ILE A 102 0.44 12.63 -0.65
C ILE A 102 -0.92 12.27 -1.24
N VAL A 103 -0.91 11.65 -2.41
CA VAL A 103 -2.12 11.24 -3.15
C VAL A 103 -1.99 9.82 -3.67
N THR A 104 -3.13 9.18 -3.90
CA THR A 104 -3.20 7.87 -4.54
C THR A 104 -2.88 7.97 -6.03
N ALA A 105 -1.96 7.12 -6.50
CA ALA A 105 -1.61 6.95 -7.90
C ALA A 105 -2.36 5.78 -8.56
N GLY A 106 -2.73 4.75 -7.79
CA GLY A 106 -3.47 3.59 -8.29
C GLY A 106 -3.75 2.56 -7.20
N LEU A 107 -4.76 1.72 -7.41
CA LEU A 107 -5.09 0.61 -6.50
C LEU A 107 -4.13 -0.57 -6.71
N THR A 108 -3.96 -1.37 -5.66
CA THR A 108 -3.11 -2.57 -5.67
C THR A 108 -3.89 -3.83 -5.41
N TYR A 109 -4.23 -4.11 -4.15
CA TYR A 109 -4.99 -5.28 -3.73
C TYR A 109 -5.85 -4.92 -2.51
N ILE A 110 -6.92 -5.67 -2.31
CA ILE A 110 -7.70 -5.65 -1.08
C ILE A 110 -7.38 -6.91 -0.26
N SER A 111 -7.27 -6.74 1.05
CA SER A 111 -7.02 -7.83 1.99
C SER A 111 -7.98 -7.70 3.19
N PRO A 112 -9.04 -8.52 3.25
CA PRO A 112 -9.98 -8.51 4.36
C PRO A 112 -9.29 -8.67 5.71
N ILE A 113 -9.54 -7.76 6.65
CA ILE A 113 -9.03 -7.89 8.01
C ILE A 113 -9.75 -9.04 8.73
N GLY A 114 -9.03 -9.77 9.58
CA GLY A 114 -9.54 -10.95 10.27
C GLY A 114 -9.52 -10.82 11.79
N VAL A 115 -10.44 -11.53 12.44
CA VAL A 115 -10.36 -11.80 13.88
C VAL A 115 -9.71 -13.16 14.08
N TYR A 116 -8.72 -13.24 14.96
CA TYR A 116 -7.96 -14.45 15.24
C TYR A 116 -8.02 -14.77 16.74
N SER A 117 -8.03 -16.05 17.06
CA SER A 117 -7.95 -16.52 18.45
C SER A 117 -7.16 -17.81 18.53
N LYS A 118 -6.30 -17.92 19.54
CA LYS A 118 -5.66 -19.19 19.92
C LYS A 118 -6.52 -20.04 20.87
N LYS A 119 -7.57 -19.46 21.45
CA LYS A 119 -8.36 -20.06 22.54
C LYS A 119 -9.77 -20.47 22.12
N PHE A 120 -10.38 -19.73 21.19
CA PHE A 120 -11.78 -19.88 20.80
C PHE A 120 -11.92 -20.08 19.29
N LYS A 121 -13.00 -20.71 18.85
CA LYS A 121 -13.28 -20.97 17.43
C LYS A 121 -14.33 -20.03 16.84
N SER A 122 -15.09 -19.36 17.68
CA SER A 122 -16.05 -18.32 17.27
C SER A 122 -16.02 -17.14 18.23
N LEU A 123 -16.35 -15.94 17.72
CA LEU A 123 -16.65 -14.76 18.52
C LEU A 123 -17.80 -14.99 19.52
N LYS A 124 -18.72 -15.93 19.20
CA LYS A 124 -19.81 -16.32 20.08
C LYS A 124 -19.34 -17.04 21.35
N ASP A 125 -18.16 -17.67 21.32
CA ASP A 125 -17.61 -18.43 22.43
C ASP A 125 -16.83 -17.56 23.43
N LEU A 126 -16.60 -16.28 23.11
CA LEU A 126 -15.86 -15.38 24.00
C LEU A 126 -16.54 -15.29 25.38
N PRO A 127 -15.80 -15.44 26.49
CA PRO A 127 -16.37 -15.32 27.82
C PRO A 127 -16.76 -13.87 28.16
N GLN A 128 -17.55 -13.70 29.23
CA GLN A 128 -17.73 -12.41 29.86
C GLN A 128 -16.38 -11.82 30.30
N GLY A 129 -16.14 -10.55 30.01
CA GLY A 129 -14.89 -9.88 30.33
C GLY A 129 -13.70 -10.25 29.43
N ALA A 130 -13.94 -10.95 28.31
CA ALA A 130 -12.90 -11.37 27.37
C ALA A 130 -12.02 -10.20 26.92
N LYS A 131 -10.71 -10.46 26.81
CA LYS A 131 -9.72 -9.51 26.33
C LYS A 131 -9.65 -9.57 24.80
N LEU A 132 -9.86 -8.43 24.15
CA LEU A 132 -9.65 -8.26 22.72
C LEU A 132 -8.51 -7.28 22.47
N ALA A 133 -7.72 -7.49 21.42
CA ALA A 133 -6.75 -6.51 20.93
C ALA A 133 -7.13 -6.02 19.52
N VAL A 134 -6.98 -4.73 19.28
CA VAL A 134 -7.24 -4.08 17.99
C VAL A 134 -6.09 -3.11 17.64
N PRO A 135 -5.90 -2.75 16.35
CA PRO A 135 -4.97 -1.69 15.96
C PRO A 135 -5.31 -0.37 16.66
N ASN A 136 -4.29 0.45 16.93
CA ASN A 136 -4.44 1.76 17.59
C ASN A 136 -4.30 2.96 16.66
N ASP A 137 -4.08 2.75 15.35
CA ASP A 137 -4.19 3.83 14.39
C ASP A 137 -5.67 4.08 14.05
N PRO A 138 -6.10 5.34 13.84
CA PRO A 138 -7.54 5.65 13.81
C PRO A 138 -8.33 4.88 12.75
N SER A 139 -7.74 4.66 11.57
CA SER A 139 -8.48 4.03 10.47
C SER A 139 -8.62 2.52 10.65
N ASN A 140 -7.59 1.85 11.17
CA ASN A 140 -7.63 0.41 11.41
C ASN A 140 -8.35 0.07 12.72
N GLU A 141 -8.28 0.91 13.75
CA GLU A 141 -9.11 0.77 14.96
C GLU A 141 -10.59 0.85 14.55
N ASN A 142 -10.96 1.88 13.80
CA ASN A 142 -12.31 2.04 13.26
C ASN A 142 -12.74 0.81 12.46
N ARG A 143 -11.90 0.34 11.54
CA ARG A 143 -12.14 -0.87 10.75
C ARG A 143 -12.38 -2.09 11.62
N ALA A 144 -11.56 -2.29 12.65
CA ALA A 144 -11.68 -3.41 13.58
C ALA A 144 -13.00 -3.35 14.37
N LEU A 145 -13.38 -2.19 14.87
CA LEU A 145 -14.62 -1.98 15.61
C LEU A 145 -15.85 -2.19 14.71
N LEU A 146 -15.81 -1.74 13.45
CA LEU A 146 -16.86 -2.00 12.46
C LEU A 146 -16.99 -3.50 12.13
N LEU A 147 -15.88 -4.24 12.07
CA LEU A 147 -15.92 -5.70 11.93
C LEU A 147 -16.59 -6.33 13.15
N LEU A 148 -16.18 -5.97 14.38
CA LEU A 148 -16.80 -6.49 15.60
C LEU A 148 -18.30 -6.17 15.68
N GLN A 149 -18.71 -4.97 15.24
CA GLN A 149 -20.12 -4.60 15.12
C GLN A 149 -20.86 -5.46 14.09
N THR A 150 -20.26 -5.68 12.91
CA THR A 150 -20.82 -6.54 11.86
C THR A 150 -21.03 -7.97 12.34
N GLN A 151 -20.16 -8.45 13.23
CA GLN A 151 -20.25 -9.76 13.87
C GLN A 151 -21.22 -9.79 15.07
N GLY A 152 -21.88 -8.68 15.40
CA GLY A 152 -22.83 -8.58 16.51
C GLY A 152 -22.20 -8.67 17.89
N VAL A 153 -20.89 -8.42 18.01
CA VAL A 153 -20.14 -8.54 19.27
C VAL A 153 -20.27 -7.28 20.14
N ILE A 154 -20.33 -6.12 19.47
CA ILE A 154 -20.53 -4.80 20.06
C ILE A 154 -21.49 -4.00 19.16
N LYS A 155 -21.95 -2.86 19.65
CA LYS A 155 -22.61 -1.84 18.82
C LYS A 155 -21.99 -0.49 19.09
N LEU A 156 -21.68 0.23 18.03
CA LEU A 156 -21.18 1.61 18.09
C LEU A 156 -22.34 2.60 18.20
N LYS A 157 -22.05 3.79 18.73
CA LYS A 157 -22.96 4.93 18.73
C LYS A 157 -23.38 5.29 17.30
N ALA A 158 -24.59 5.83 17.14
CA ALA A 158 -25.08 6.26 15.84
C ALA A 158 -24.12 7.27 15.18
N GLY A 159 -23.73 7.00 13.94
CA GLY A 159 -22.79 7.84 13.18
C GLY A 159 -21.30 7.64 13.51
N ALA A 160 -20.96 6.85 14.53
CA ALA A 160 -19.57 6.49 14.79
C ALA A 160 -19.07 5.53 13.70
N GLY A 161 -17.88 5.81 13.18
CA GLY A 161 -17.22 5.01 12.15
C GLY A 161 -17.75 5.15 10.74
N THR A 162 -18.62 6.13 10.47
CA THR A 162 -19.18 6.41 9.14
C THR A 162 -18.89 7.84 8.70
N GLY A 163 -19.05 8.13 7.40
CA GLY A 163 -18.89 9.49 6.87
C GLY A 163 -17.49 10.10 7.03
N GLY A 164 -16.45 9.27 7.17
CA GLY A 164 -15.07 9.72 7.40
C GLY A 164 -14.70 9.94 8.87
N ASN A 165 -15.61 9.66 9.80
CA ASN A 165 -15.29 9.60 11.22
C ASN A 165 -14.67 8.25 11.58
N ASN A 166 -13.66 8.26 12.43
CA ASN A 166 -13.06 7.05 12.98
C ASN A 166 -13.63 6.81 14.38
N ALA A 167 -14.32 5.68 14.57
CA ALA A 167 -14.78 5.25 15.88
C ALA A 167 -13.60 4.79 16.75
N THR A 168 -13.73 5.01 18.06
CA THR A 168 -12.82 4.50 19.09
C THR A 168 -13.55 3.56 20.05
N VAL A 169 -12.82 2.91 20.95
CA VAL A 169 -13.43 2.12 22.05
C VAL A 169 -14.41 2.95 22.92
N LEU A 170 -14.26 4.28 22.96
CA LEU A 170 -15.17 5.19 23.68
C LEU A 170 -16.52 5.39 22.97
N ASP A 171 -16.62 4.98 21.70
CA ASP A 171 -17.82 5.07 20.89
C ASP A 171 -18.69 3.81 20.93
N ILE A 172 -18.33 2.84 21.77
CA ILE A 172 -19.11 1.63 21.96
C ILE A 172 -20.35 1.94 22.82
N ALA A 173 -21.54 1.80 22.23
CA ALA A 173 -22.82 1.99 22.89
C ALA A 173 -23.30 0.71 23.60
N GLU A 174 -23.10 -0.47 22.99
CA GLU A 174 -23.51 -1.75 23.56
C GLU A 174 -22.33 -2.73 23.57
N ASN A 175 -22.03 -3.28 24.75
CA ASN A 175 -20.97 -4.27 24.97
C ASN A 175 -21.49 -5.38 25.93
N PRO A 176 -22.36 -6.29 25.46
CA PRO A 176 -23.09 -7.24 26.31
C PRO A 176 -22.17 -8.24 27.04
N LYS A 177 -20.99 -8.52 26.46
CA LYS A 177 -19.96 -9.38 27.07
C LYS A 177 -18.94 -8.62 27.91
N LYS A 178 -19.09 -7.30 28.10
CA LYS A 178 -18.16 -6.44 28.85
C LYS A 178 -16.71 -6.65 28.41
N LEU A 179 -16.50 -6.78 27.10
CA LEU A 179 -15.20 -7.04 26.50
C LEU A 179 -14.21 -5.94 26.88
N LYS A 180 -12.98 -6.33 27.18
CA LYS A 180 -11.86 -5.43 27.45
C LYS A 180 -11.05 -5.28 26.18
N ILE A 181 -11.26 -4.20 25.45
CA ILE A 181 -10.58 -3.95 24.17
C ILE A 181 -9.31 -3.15 24.45
N SER A 182 -8.16 -3.68 24.03
CA SER A 182 -6.84 -3.05 24.13
C SER A 182 -6.41 -2.57 22.76
N GLU A 183 -6.06 -1.30 22.65
CA GLU A 183 -5.53 -0.68 21.44
C GLU A 183 -4.01 -0.84 21.43
N LEU A 184 -3.47 -1.51 20.41
CA LEU A 184 -2.03 -1.77 20.28
C LEU A 184 -1.55 -1.40 18.87
N ASP A 185 -0.25 -1.16 18.74
CA ASP A 185 0.37 -1.04 17.42
C ASP A 185 0.05 -2.29 16.57
N ALA A 186 -0.42 -2.07 15.34
CA ALA A 186 -0.85 -3.11 14.43
C ALA A 186 0.20 -4.23 14.26
N ALA A 187 1.48 -3.88 14.24
CA ALA A 187 2.58 -4.83 14.09
C ALA A 187 2.76 -5.77 15.31
N GLN A 188 2.21 -5.40 16.48
CA GLN A 188 2.31 -6.17 17.72
C GLN A 188 1.18 -7.18 17.89
N LEU A 189 0.06 -7.01 17.17
CA LEU A 189 -1.16 -7.80 17.38
C LEU A 189 -0.97 -9.32 17.23
N PRO A 190 -0.18 -9.83 16.27
CA PRO A 190 0.09 -11.27 16.21
C PRO A 190 0.82 -11.82 17.44
N ARG A 191 1.69 -11.01 18.06
CA ARG A 191 2.50 -11.44 19.22
C ARG A 191 1.67 -11.57 20.48
N VAL A 192 0.65 -10.75 20.67
CA VAL A 192 -0.19 -10.77 21.87
C VAL A 192 -1.28 -11.84 21.86
N LEU A 193 -1.41 -12.64 20.79
CA LEU A 193 -2.44 -13.69 20.66
C LEU A 193 -2.41 -14.76 21.77
N SER A 194 -1.29 -14.94 22.48
CA SER A 194 -1.23 -15.81 23.67
C SER A 194 -1.91 -15.19 24.89
N ASP A 195 -1.96 -13.87 24.96
CA ASP A 195 -2.28 -13.11 26.18
C ASP A 195 -3.70 -12.55 26.15
N VAL A 196 -4.31 -12.50 24.96
CA VAL A 196 -5.70 -12.07 24.72
C VAL A 196 -6.59 -13.24 24.31
N ASP A 197 -7.90 -13.03 24.33
CA ASP A 197 -8.89 -14.03 23.94
C ASP A 197 -9.18 -14.00 22.44
N ALA A 198 -9.06 -12.84 21.80
CA ALA A 198 -8.97 -12.69 20.36
C ALA A 198 -8.27 -11.37 19.99
N ALA A 199 -7.78 -11.27 18.76
CA ALA A 199 -7.24 -10.03 18.21
C ALA A 199 -7.77 -9.81 16.79
N VAL A 200 -8.05 -8.55 16.43
CA VAL A 200 -8.35 -8.17 15.05
C VAL A 200 -7.04 -7.75 14.40
N ILE A 201 -6.58 -8.44 13.35
CA ILE A 201 -5.22 -8.29 12.82
C ILE A 201 -5.25 -8.02 11.31
N ASN A 202 -4.52 -6.98 10.88
CA ASN A 202 -4.26 -6.69 9.46
C ASN A 202 -3.60 -7.88 8.75
N THR A 203 -4.06 -8.17 7.54
CA THR A 203 -3.66 -9.37 6.79
C THR A 203 -2.16 -9.47 6.52
N ASN A 204 -1.48 -8.37 6.22
CA ASN A 204 -0.02 -8.39 6.02
C ASN A 204 0.72 -8.88 7.28
N TYR A 205 0.31 -8.42 8.48
CA TYR A 205 0.88 -8.87 9.75
C TYR A 205 0.42 -10.28 10.14
N ALA A 206 -0.81 -10.66 9.82
CA ALA A 206 -1.30 -12.03 10.02
C ALA A 206 -0.47 -13.03 9.19
N LEU A 207 -0.30 -12.76 7.88
CA LEU A 207 0.49 -13.61 6.98
C LEU A 207 1.96 -13.67 7.40
N ALA A 208 2.57 -12.53 7.76
CA ALA A 208 3.94 -12.50 8.29
C ALA A 208 4.11 -13.31 9.59
N ALA A 209 3.04 -13.47 10.36
CA ALA A 209 3.00 -14.31 11.56
C ALA A 209 2.54 -15.76 11.29
N ASN A 210 2.49 -16.19 10.03
CA ASN A 210 2.04 -17.51 9.59
C ASN A 210 0.57 -17.83 9.92
N LEU A 211 -0.27 -16.82 10.04
CA LEU A 211 -1.72 -16.96 10.14
C LEU A 211 -2.32 -16.78 8.74
N GLN A 212 -3.11 -17.74 8.28
CA GLN A 212 -3.79 -17.70 6.99
C GLN A 212 -5.21 -17.15 7.19
N PRO A 213 -5.55 -15.92 6.76
CA PRO A 213 -6.90 -15.36 6.94
C PRO A 213 -8.04 -16.27 6.45
N THR A 214 -7.87 -16.95 5.32
CA THR A 214 -8.91 -17.85 4.77
C THR A 214 -9.10 -19.15 5.55
N LYS A 215 -8.28 -19.43 6.57
CA LYS A 215 -8.32 -20.67 7.35
C LYS A 215 -8.42 -20.43 8.85
N ASP A 216 -7.60 -19.51 9.37
CA ASP A 216 -7.35 -19.35 10.79
C ASP A 216 -8.16 -18.22 11.42
N ALA A 217 -8.76 -17.32 10.60
CA ALA A 217 -9.63 -16.28 11.11
C ALA A 217 -10.97 -16.87 11.58
N ILE A 218 -11.41 -16.48 12.78
CA ILE A 218 -12.71 -16.86 13.36
C ILE A 218 -13.85 -15.93 12.89
N ALA A 219 -13.49 -14.81 12.27
CA ALA A 219 -14.37 -13.92 11.51
C ALA A 219 -13.52 -13.11 10.51
N LEU A 220 -14.09 -12.77 9.36
CA LEU A 220 -13.37 -12.08 8.29
C LEU A 220 -14.23 -10.96 7.71
N GLU A 221 -13.61 -9.84 7.37
CA GLU A 221 -14.26 -8.73 6.67
C GLU A 221 -14.77 -9.15 5.28
N ALA A 222 -15.82 -8.50 4.79
CA ALA A 222 -16.28 -8.66 3.42
C ALA A 222 -15.34 -7.94 2.43
N LEU A 223 -15.22 -8.48 1.22
CA LEU A 223 -14.43 -7.86 0.12
C LEU A 223 -15.03 -6.56 -0.41
N THR A 224 -16.28 -6.23 -0.09
CA THR A 224 -16.95 -4.99 -0.50
C THR A 224 -16.59 -3.79 0.40
N SER A 225 -15.47 -3.85 1.10
CA SER A 225 -15.01 -2.82 2.04
C SER A 225 -14.17 -1.73 1.34
N PRO A 226 -14.05 -0.52 1.91
CA PRO A 226 -13.32 0.60 1.30
C PRO A 226 -11.79 0.49 1.44
N TYR A 227 -11.26 -0.68 1.79
CA TYR A 227 -9.86 -0.88 2.22
C TYR A 227 -8.98 -1.51 1.14
N ALA A 228 -9.27 -1.24 -0.13
CA ALA A 228 -8.30 -1.51 -1.19
C ALA A 228 -7.02 -0.70 -0.92
N ASN A 229 -5.87 -1.38 -0.97
CA ASN A 229 -4.57 -0.75 -0.83
C ASN A 229 -4.21 0.07 -2.08
N VAL A 230 -3.30 1.00 -1.90
CA VAL A 230 -2.92 1.99 -2.90
C VAL A 230 -1.41 2.10 -3.05
N ILE A 231 -0.98 2.46 -4.26
CA ILE A 231 0.30 3.13 -4.47
C ILE A 231 0.07 4.62 -4.19
N ALA A 232 0.85 5.18 -3.27
CA ALA A 232 0.81 6.60 -2.95
C ALA A 232 2.08 7.30 -3.44
N VAL A 233 1.92 8.54 -3.90
CA VAL A 233 3.00 9.41 -4.37
C VAL A 233 2.79 10.82 -3.82
N ARG A 234 3.82 11.66 -3.82
CA ARG A 234 3.62 13.09 -3.53
C ARG A 234 2.73 13.72 -4.59
N ALA A 235 1.86 14.65 -4.20
CA ALA A 235 0.92 15.33 -5.08
C ALA A 235 1.61 15.98 -6.29
N LYS A 236 2.80 16.57 -6.09
CA LYS A 236 3.59 17.19 -7.17
C LYS A 236 4.09 16.19 -8.23
N ASP A 237 4.19 14.91 -7.87
CA ASP A 237 4.75 13.88 -8.73
C ASP A 237 3.67 13.06 -9.46
N LYS A 238 2.37 13.26 -9.15
CA LYS A 238 1.26 12.42 -9.63
C LYS A 238 1.19 12.27 -11.16
N ASP A 239 1.60 13.30 -11.90
CA ASP A 239 1.55 13.33 -13.37
C ASP A 239 2.87 12.96 -14.02
N GLN A 240 3.89 12.61 -13.24
CA GLN A 240 5.18 12.22 -13.79
C GLN A 240 5.04 10.93 -14.61
N PRO A 241 5.73 10.82 -15.78
CA PRO A 241 5.57 9.66 -16.67
C PRO A 241 5.84 8.31 -15.99
N TRP A 242 6.77 8.28 -15.04
CA TRP A 242 7.12 7.08 -14.30
C TRP A 242 5.99 6.57 -13.40
N VAL A 243 5.09 7.42 -12.92
CA VAL A 243 3.98 7.02 -12.03
C VAL A 243 3.03 6.08 -12.77
N LYS A 244 2.60 6.46 -13.98
CA LYS A 244 1.71 5.63 -14.81
C LYS A 244 2.36 4.29 -15.16
N LYS A 245 3.65 4.31 -15.47
CA LYS A 245 4.44 3.10 -15.74
C LYS A 245 4.56 2.19 -14.51
N LEU A 246 4.80 2.77 -13.33
CA LEU A 246 4.89 2.02 -12.08
C LEU A 246 3.56 1.35 -11.73
N VAL A 247 2.45 2.09 -11.84
CA VAL A 247 1.09 1.56 -11.64
C VAL A 247 0.79 0.46 -12.65
N LYS A 248 1.13 0.64 -13.93
CA LYS A 248 0.95 -0.38 -14.97
C LYS A 248 1.77 -1.65 -14.71
N ALA A 249 3.01 -1.50 -14.22
CA ALA A 249 3.83 -2.65 -13.83
C ALA A 249 3.24 -3.40 -12.63
N TYR A 250 2.65 -2.68 -11.66
CA TYR A 250 1.94 -3.30 -10.54
C TYR A 250 0.67 -4.00 -11.03
N GLN A 251 -0.11 -3.34 -11.88
CA GLN A 251 -1.40 -3.81 -12.38
C GLN A 251 -1.25 -4.78 -13.56
N SER A 252 -0.23 -5.65 -13.51
CA SER A 252 0.08 -6.59 -14.57
C SER A 252 -0.54 -7.98 -14.33
N PRO A 253 -0.74 -8.79 -15.38
CA PRO A 253 -1.19 -10.18 -15.23
C PRO A 253 -0.26 -11.02 -14.33
N GLU A 254 1.05 -10.79 -14.39
CA GLU A 254 2.05 -11.49 -13.59
C GLU A 254 1.87 -11.23 -12.09
N VAL A 255 1.65 -9.96 -11.72
CA VAL A 255 1.43 -9.57 -10.33
C VAL A 255 0.08 -10.10 -9.84
N LYS A 256 -0.97 -10.00 -10.65
CA LYS A 256 -2.30 -10.55 -10.32
C LYS A 256 -2.23 -12.06 -10.05
N GLU A 257 -1.55 -12.79 -10.91
CA GLU A 257 -1.40 -14.24 -10.79
C GLU A 257 -0.53 -14.63 -9.59
N PHE A 258 0.53 -13.87 -9.32
CA PHE A 258 1.35 -14.06 -8.12
C PHE A 258 0.51 -13.89 -6.85
N ILE A 259 -0.23 -12.78 -6.72
CA ILE A 259 -1.09 -12.51 -5.57
C ILE A 259 -2.06 -13.67 -5.32
N LYS A 260 -2.73 -14.12 -6.40
CA LYS A 260 -3.71 -15.22 -6.32
C LYS A 260 -3.08 -16.53 -5.83
N LYS A 261 -1.92 -16.91 -6.38
CA LYS A 261 -1.23 -18.16 -6.04
C LYS A 261 -0.61 -18.13 -4.65
N GLN A 262 0.12 -17.07 -4.35
CA GLN A 262 0.91 -16.95 -3.13
C GLN A 262 0.01 -16.84 -1.88
N PHE A 263 -1.00 -15.97 -1.94
CA PHE A 263 -1.80 -15.63 -0.75
C PHE A 263 -3.13 -16.36 -0.66
N LYS A 264 -3.44 -17.24 -1.60
CA LYS A 264 -4.55 -18.23 -1.51
C LYS A 264 -5.90 -17.60 -1.13
N GLY A 265 -6.19 -16.43 -1.72
CA GLY A 265 -7.45 -15.69 -1.52
C GLY A 265 -7.45 -14.68 -0.37
N SER A 266 -6.40 -14.64 0.47
CA SER A 266 -6.27 -13.65 1.55
C SER A 266 -5.96 -12.23 1.07
N MET A 267 -5.40 -12.14 -0.14
CA MET A 267 -5.24 -10.89 -0.89
C MET A 267 -5.89 -11.08 -2.25
N VAL A 268 -6.65 -10.08 -2.70
CA VAL A 268 -7.38 -10.08 -3.97
C VAL A 268 -6.97 -8.83 -4.74
N ALA A 269 -6.49 -9.01 -5.97
CA ALA A 269 -6.09 -7.88 -6.82
C ALA A 269 -7.27 -6.91 -7.05
N SER A 270 -6.98 -5.61 -7.05
CA SER A 270 -7.98 -4.54 -7.23
C SER A 270 -7.95 -3.93 -8.64
N PHE A 271 -7.55 -4.73 -9.62
CA PHE A 271 -7.39 -4.40 -11.03
C PHE A 271 -7.58 -5.67 -11.87
#